data_AF-B0MZP9-F1
#
_entry.id   AF-B0MZP9-F1
#
_cell.length_a   1.000
_cell.length_b   1.000
_cell.length_c   1.000
_cell.angle_alpha   90.00
_cell.angle_beta   90.00
_cell.angle_gamma   90.00
#
_symmetry.space_group_name_H-M   'P 1'
#
loop_
_entity.id
_entity.type
_entity.pdbx_description
1 polymer ?
#
loop_
_entity_poly.entity_id
_entity_poly.type
_entity_poly.pdbx_seq_one_letter_code
_entity_poly.pdbx_strand_id
1 'polypeptide(L)'
;MEQKIEKGIGWLEKLLKMEEKYGFFRFLRVLLLLLLTGFVILTITNPHYVLDKVESIQAEQHDESVAKRIQVDADIRLMLRKLLYALDADRTWLIELHNGSKNLSSGLPFLYGDMRIEEVADGINNVDDEYTDFQLSKYPFIGKVFDDGFYWGAIETIKEIDERMYFKFKSNNVNEVAILALYAGEKPLGAIGISFCGQKQMDASAVGKAIRKCGIQVATLLSN
;
A
#
# COMPACT_ATOMS: atom_id res chain seq x y z
N MET A 1 -10.75 45.64 28.33
CA MET A 1 -11.45 44.34 28.15
C MET A 1 -12.93 44.57 27.86
N GLU A 2 -13.58 45.48 28.58
CA GLU A 2 -14.98 45.90 28.41
C GLU A 2 -15.36 46.37 26.98
N GLN A 3 -14.54 47.20 26.33
CA GLN A 3 -14.82 47.69 24.97
C GLN A 3 -14.87 46.60 23.88
N LYS A 4 -14.14 45.49 24.05
CA LYS A 4 -14.19 44.35 23.11
C LYS A 4 -15.46 43.52 23.33
N ILE A 5 -15.92 43.45 24.58
CA ILE A 5 -17.13 42.73 25.00
C ILE A 5 -18.38 43.48 24.52
N GLU A 6 -18.44 44.80 24.70
CA GLU A 6 -19.54 45.64 24.17
C GLU A 6 -19.67 45.55 22.64
N LYS A 7 -18.55 45.59 21.92
CA LYS A 7 -18.58 45.42 20.45
C LYS A 7 -19.07 44.03 20.03
N GLY A 8 -18.73 42.98 20.79
CA GLY A 8 -19.22 41.62 20.54
C GLY A 8 -20.72 41.48 20.80
N ILE A 9 -21.22 42.08 21.89
CA ILE A 9 -22.65 42.07 22.26
C ILE A 9 -23.49 42.82 21.23
N GLY A 10 -23.05 44.00 20.76
CA GLY A 10 -23.76 44.74 19.71
C GLY A 10 -23.78 44.03 18.34
N TRP A 11 -22.81 43.15 18.07
CA TRP A 11 -22.81 42.29 16.88
C TRP A 11 -23.80 41.13 17.01
N LEU A 12 -23.87 40.49 18.18
CA LEU A 12 -24.86 39.46 18.49
C LEU A 12 -26.29 39.97 18.39
N GLU A 13 -26.55 41.17 18.90
CA GLU A 13 -27.88 41.78 18.88
C GLU A 13 -28.34 42.13 17.45
N LYS A 14 -27.41 42.52 16.58
CA LYS A 14 -27.69 42.73 15.14
C LYS A 14 -27.95 41.42 14.41
N LEU A 15 -27.22 40.36 14.74
CA LEU A 15 -27.42 39.01 14.19
C LEU A 15 -28.81 38.46 14.55
N LEU A 16 -29.22 38.60 15.81
CA LEU A 16 -30.55 38.18 16.29
C LEU A 16 -31.68 38.96 15.61
N LYS A 17 -31.56 40.28 15.46
CA LYS A 17 -32.56 41.11 14.75
C LYS A 17 -32.65 40.78 13.25
N MET A 18 -31.55 40.34 12.64
CA MET A 18 -31.54 39.88 11.24
C MET A 18 -32.15 38.49 11.08
N GLU A 19 -31.98 37.61 12.06
CA GLU A 19 -32.63 36.30 12.12
C GLU A 19 -34.16 36.44 12.16
N GLU A 20 -34.69 37.29 13.06
CA GLU A 20 -36.14 37.53 13.19
C GLU A 20 -36.77 38.09 11.90
N LYS A 21 -36.02 38.92 11.15
CA LYS A 21 -36.55 39.62 9.97
C LYS A 21 -36.47 38.82 8.67
N TYR A 22 -35.43 38.00 8.49
CA TYR A 22 -35.17 37.31 7.22
C TYR A 22 -35.17 35.78 7.32
N GLY A 23 -35.17 35.24 8.54
CA GLY A 23 -35.03 33.81 8.81
C GLY A 23 -33.58 33.36 8.71
N PHE A 24 -33.11 32.60 9.71
CA PHE A 24 -31.74 32.08 9.82
C PHE A 24 -31.20 31.48 8.50
N PHE A 25 -32.03 30.69 7.81
CA PHE A 25 -31.64 30.01 6.57
C PHE A 25 -31.37 30.97 5.39
N ARG A 26 -32.01 32.13 5.32
CA ARG A 26 -31.69 33.13 4.28
C ARG A 26 -30.36 33.80 4.56
N PHE A 27 -30.07 34.10 5.82
CA PHE A 27 -28.79 34.67 6.22
C PHE A 27 -27.63 33.73 5.90
N LEU A 28 -27.75 32.45 6.27
CA LEU A 28 -26.76 31.42 5.96
C LEU A 28 -26.53 31.29 4.44
N ARG A 29 -27.60 31.35 3.64
CA ARG A 29 -27.52 31.31 2.18
C ARG A 29 -26.76 32.51 1.60
N VAL A 30 -26.99 33.71 2.12
CA VAL A 30 -26.28 34.93 1.69
C VAL A 30 -24.81 34.87 2.08
N LEU A 31 -24.49 34.41 3.29
CA LEU A 31 -23.11 34.22 3.74
C LEU A 31 -22.36 33.21 2.86
N LEU A 32 -23.02 32.09 2.52
CA LEU A 32 -22.44 31.07 1.64
C LEU A 32 -22.23 31.62 0.22
N LEU A 33 -23.16 32.43 -0.31
CA LEU A 33 -22.98 33.12 -1.59
C LEU A 33 -21.82 34.13 -1.56
N LEU A 34 -21.64 34.85 -0.44
CA LEU A 34 -20.50 35.76 -0.25
C LEU A 34 -19.17 35.02 -0.18
N LEU A 35 -19.12 33.88 0.51
CA LEU A 35 -17.92 33.03 0.55
C LEU A 35 -17.58 32.46 -0.83
N LEU A 36 -18.59 31.98 -1.58
CA LEU A 36 -18.40 31.46 -2.94
C LEU A 36 -17.91 32.56 -3.89
N THR A 37 -18.52 33.74 -3.86
CA THR A 37 -18.09 34.86 -4.69
C THR A 37 -16.70 35.35 -4.32
N GLY A 38 -16.37 35.41 -3.02
CA GLY A 38 -15.01 35.70 -2.55
C GLY A 38 -13.99 34.67 -3.03
N PHE A 39 -14.33 33.38 -2.98
CA PHE A 39 -13.47 32.30 -3.48
C PHE A 39 -13.25 32.39 -5.00
N VAL A 40 -14.32 32.66 -5.77
CA VAL A 40 -14.22 32.88 -7.23
C VAL A 40 -13.38 34.11 -7.58
N ILE A 41 -13.52 35.21 -6.83
CA ILE A 41 -12.68 36.40 -7.05
C ILE A 41 -11.22 36.06 -6.74
N LEU A 42 -10.95 35.34 -5.66
CA LEU A 42 -9.60 34.95 -5.26
C LEU A 42 -8.93 34.04 -6.31
N THR A 43 -9.66 33.07 -6.86
CA THR A 43 -9.15 32.17 -7.90
C THR A 43 -8.92 32.89 -9.24
N ILE A 44 -9.73 33.90 -9.58
CA ILE A 44 -9.54 34.71 -10.81
C ILE A 44 -8.40 35.73 -10.65
N THR A 45 -8.31 36.39 -9.50
CA THR A 45 -7.35 37.47 -9.27
C THR A 45 -5.97 36.99 -8.85
N ASN A 46 -5.88 35.83 -8.20
CA ASN A 46 -4.62 35.21 -7.82
C ASN A 46 -4.68 33.68 -7.96
N PRO A 47 -4.76 33.17 -9.22
CA PRO A 47 -4.80 31.73 -9.48
C PRO A 47 -3.56 31.02 -8.94
N HIS A 48 -2.39 31.69 -8.96
CA HIS A 48 -1.14 31.17 -8.42
C HIS A 48 -1.22 30.85 -6.94
N TYR A 49 -1.82 31.72 -6.11
CA TYR A 49 -1.95 31.45 -4.67
C TYR A 49 -2.69 30.14 -4.36
N VAL A 50 -3.75 29.82 -5.11
CA VAL A 50 -4.50 28.56 -4.91
C VAL A 50 -3.70 27.38 -5.43
N LEU A 51 -3.08 27.49 -6.60
CA LEU A 51 -2.24 26.44 -7.18
C LEU A 51 -1.03 26.14 -6.28
N ASP A 52 -0.27 27.16 -5.88
CA ASP A 52 0.89 27.04 -4.99
C ASP A 52 0.50 26.42 -3.64
N LYS A 53 -0.70 26.74 -3.12
CA LYS A 53 -1.22 26.11 -1.90
C LYS A 53 -1.60 24.66 -2.09
N VAL A 54 -2.19 24.29 -3.21
CA VAL A 54 -2.48 22.89 -3.53
C VAL A 54 -1.18 22.10 -3.75
N GLU A 55 -0.23 22.66 -4.49
CA GLU A 55 1.07 22.06 -4.77
C GLU A 55 1.88 21.87 -3.47
N SER A 56 1.91 22.88 -2.58
CA SER A 56 2.61 22.74 -1.29
C SER A 56 1.98 21.70 -0.38
N ILE A 57 0.65 21.58 -0.33
CA ILE A 57 -0.03 20.51 0.41
C ILE A 57 0.30 19.13 -0.19
N GLN A 58 0.30 19.01 -1.52
CA GLN A 58 0.66 17.77 -2.21
C GLN A 58 2.13 17.40 -1.97
N ALA A 59 3.03 18.37 -1.98
CA ALA A 59 4.45 18.16 -1.68
C ALA A 59 4.66 17.71 -0.23
N GLU A 60 4.00 18.34 0.74
CA GLU A 60 4.09 17.93 2.15
C GLU A 60 3.53 16.52 2.38
N GLN A 61 2.40 16.18 1.75
CA GLN A 61 1.84 14.82 1.78
C GLN A 61 2.77 13.80 1.12
N HIS A 62 3.44 14.19 0.04
CA HIS A 62 4.42 13.35 -0.64
C HIS A 62 5.63 13.09 0.26
N ASP A 63 6.19 14.14 0.88
CA ASP A 63 7.34 14.05 1.77
C ASP A 63 7.02 13.16 3.00
N GLU A 64 5.83 13.32 3.59
CA GLU A 64 5.36 12.45 4.69
C GLU A 64 5.22 10.99 4.24
N SER A 65 4.67 10.77 3.04
CA SER A 65 4.52 9.42 2.46
C SER A 65 5.88 8.76 2.19
N VAL A 66 6.87 9.53 1.73
CA VAL A 66 8.24 9.05 1.50
C VAL A 66 8.91 8.70 2.82
N ALA A 67 8.83 9.56 3.83
CA ALA A 67 9.40 9.29 5.14
C ALA A 67 8.78 8.05 5.79
N LYS A 68 7.45 7.91 5.69
CA LYS A 68 6.73 6.73 6.15
C LYS A 68 7.17 5.47 5.41
N ARG A 69 7.34 5.54 4.08
CA ARG A 69 7.81 4.41 3.27
C ARG A 69 9.17 3.90 3.74
N ILE A 70 10.11 4.81 4.00
CA ILE A 70 11.45 4.44 4.50
C ILE A 70 11.35 3.66 5.82
N GLN A 71 10.52 4.13 6.75
CA GLN A 71 10.34 3.47 8.05
C GLN A 71 9.67 2.10 7.88
N VAL A 72 8.60 2.01 7.08
CA VAL A 72 7.88 0.77 6.81
C VAL A 72 8.80 -0.27 6.17
N ASP A 73 9.60 0.12 5.17
CA ASP A 73 10.54 -0.78 4.51
C ASP A 73 11.60 -1.32 5.49
N ALA A 74 12.12 -0.47 6.39
CA ALA A 74 13.07 -0.89 7.42
C ALA A 74 12.45 -1.89 8.42
N ASP A 75 11.23 -1.64 8.87
CA ASP A 75 10.51 -2.52 9.79
C ASP A 75 10.19 -3.88 9.14
N ILE A 76 9.72 -3.88 7.89
CA ILE A 76 9.48 -5.10 7.13
C ILE A 76 10.76 -5.89 6.93
N ARG A 77 11.85 -5.24 6.52
CA ARG A 77 13.16 -5.88 6.35
C ARG A 77 13.62 -6.57 7.63
N LEU A 78 13.46 -5.93 8.79
CA LEU A 78 13.77 -6.54 10.08
C LEU A 78 12.89 -7.76 10.38
N MET A 79 11.60 -7.73 10.03
CA MET A 79 10.69 -8.86 10.21
C MET A 79 11.06 -10.04 9.30
N LEU A 80 11.36 -9.78 8.03
CA LEU A 80 11.82 -10.80 7.08
C LEU A 80 13.13 -11.42 7.53
N ARG A 81 14.11 -10.61 7.95
CA ARG A 81 15.39 -11.11 8.47
C ARG A 81 15.23 -12.01 9.71
N LYS A 82 14.32 -11.67 10.62
CA LYS A 82 13.99 -12.54 11.77
C LYS A 82 13.36 -13.85 11.32
N LEU A 83 12.49 -13.81 10.31
CA LEU A 83 11.83 -14.97 9.74
C LEU A 83 12.85 -15.91 9.08
N LEU A 84 13.79 -15.35 8.30
CA LEU A 84 14.89 -16.05 7.65
C LEU A 84 15.69 -16.91 8.65
N TYR A 85 16.22 -16.27 9.70
CA TYR A 85 17.03 -16.98 10.71
C TYR A 85 16.22 -17.95 11.57
N ALA A 86 14.97 -17.61 11.90
CA ALA A 86 14.14 -18.47 12.75
C ALA A 86 13.75 -19.78 12.06
N LEU A 87 13.76 -19.82 10.72
CA LEU A 87 13.34 -20.97 9.93
C LEU A 87 14.49 -21.64 9.19
N ASP A 88 15.74 -21.17 9.36
CA ASP A 88 16.91 -21.58 8.56
C ASP A 88 16.64 -21.54 7.04
N ALA A 89 15.87 -20.55 6.61
CA ALA A 89 15.54 -20.34 5.20
C ALA A 89 16.72 -19.69 4.47
N ASP A 90 16.74 -19.82 3.15
CA ASP A 90 17.80 -19.22 2.32
C ASP A 90 17.41 -17.81 1.85
N ARG A 91 16.12 -17.59 1.62
CA ARG A 91 15.57 -16.26 1.27
C ARG A 91 14.23 -16.03 1.94
N THR A 92 13.99 -14.79 2.31
CA THR A 92 12.66 -14.27 2.65
C THR A 92 12.42 -12.99 1.88
N TRP A 93 11.24 -12.84 1.31
CA TRP A 93 10.96 -11.76 0.37
C TRP A 93 9.54 -11.24 0.49
N LEU A 94 9.37 -9.98 0.08
CA LEU A 94 8.08 -9.32 -0.07
C LEU A 94 7.93 -8.89 -1.53
N ILE A 95 6.85 -9.33 -2.16
CA ILE A 95 6.36 -8.83 -3.43
C ILE A 95 5.18 -7.90 -3.15
N GLU A 96 5.22 -6.69 -3.68
CA GLU A 96 4.07 -5.76 -3.67
C GLU A 96 3.44 -5.72 -5.05
N LEU A 97 2.10 -5.73 -5.09
CA LEU A 97 1.35 -5.57 -6.32
C LEU A 97 1.13 -4.10 -6.62
N HIS A 98 1.26 -3.76 -7.90
CA HIS A 98 0.91 -2.45 -8.41
C HIS A 98 0.14 -2.57 -9.72
N ASN A 99 -0.64 -1.53 -10.02
CA ASN A 99 -1.31 -1.42 -11.30
C ASN A 99 -0.34 -0.78 -12.29
N GLY A 100 -0.18 -1.41 -13.46
CA GLY A 100 0.55 -0.80 -14.57
C GLY A 100 -0.43 -0.05 -15.47
N SER A 101 -0.94 -0.74 -16.50
CA SER A 101 -1.94 -0.23 -17.43
C SER A 101 -3.30 -0.90 -17.24
N LYS A 102 -4.29 -0.56 -18.08
CA LYS A 102 -5.64 -1.16 -18.05
C LYS A 102 -6.11 -1.55 -19.44
N ASN A 103 -6.97 -2.55 -19.50
CA ASN A 103 -7.62 -2.95 -20.74
C ASN A 103 -8.52 -1.80 -21.26
N LEU A 104 -8.45 -1.51 -22.56
CA LEU A 104 -9.18 -0.40 -23.19
C LEU A 104 -10.70 -0.59 -23.21
N SER A 105 -11.19 -1.82 -23.38
CA SER A 105 -12.62 -2.09 -23.54
C SER A 105 -13.33 -2.38 -22.21
N SER A 106 -12.73 -3.20 -21.34
CA SER A 106 -13.33 -3.55 -20.05
C SER A 106 -12.94 -2.59 -18.92
N GLY A 107 -11.87 -1.82 -19.08
CA GLY A 107 -11.31 -0.97 -18.02
C GLY A 107 -10.59 -1.74 -16.90
N LEU A 108 -10.51 -3.08 -16.99
CA LEU A 108 -9.86 -3.90 -15.96
C LEU A 108 -8.34 -3.64 -15.93
N PRO A 109 -7.74 -3.41 -14.74
CA PRO A 109 -6.31 -3.16 -14.62
C PRO A 109 -5.51 -4.44 -14.91
N PHE A 110 -4.35 -4.27 -15.51
CA PHE A 110 -3.33 -5.31 -15.54
C PHE A 110 -2.53 -5.23 -14.23
N LEU A 111 -2.46 -6.36 -13.52
CA LEU A 111 -1.73 -6.47 -12.26
C LEU A 111 -0.28 -6.89 -12.51
N TYR A 112 0.61 -6.18 -11.85
CA TYR A 112 2.05 -6.39 -11.85
C TYR A 112 2.54 -6.56 -10.43
N GLY A 113 3.70 -7.19 -10.27
CA GLY A 113 4.38 -7.34 -9.00
C GLY A 113 5.84 -6.94 -9.10
N ASP A 114 6.34 -6.39 -7.99
CA ASP A 114 7.76 -6.12 -7.76
C ASP A 114 8.20 -6.78 -6.46
N MET A 115 9.32 -7.51 -6.48
CA MET A 115 10.01 -7.90 -5.25
C MET A 115 10.68 -6.65 -4.66
N ARG A 116 10.07 -6.08 -3.62
CA ARG A 116 10.52 -4.81 -3.02
C ARG A 116 11.59 -5.01 -1.95
N ILE A 117 11.53 -6.14 -1.26
CA ILE A 117 12.45 -6.47 -0.18
C ILE A 117 12.81 -7.94 -0.30
N GLU A 118 14.11 -8.22 -0.28
CA GLU A 118 14.68 -9.55 -0.17
C GLU A 118 15.74 -9.54 0.92
N GLU A 119 15.67 -10.53 1.82
CA GLU A 119 16.69 -10.84 2.81
C GLU A 119 17.18 -12.26 2.54
N VAL A 120 18.51 -12.42 2.50
CA VAL A 120 19.18 -13.66 2.10
C VAL A 120 20.11 -14.15 3.19
N ALA A 121 20.30 -15.47 3.26
CA ALA A 121 21.27 -16.09 4.16
C ALA A 121 22.71 -15.90 3.64
N ASP A 122 23.70 -16.12 4.51
CA ASP A 122 25.11 -16.00 4.14
C ASP A 122 25.45 -16.96 2.98
N GLY A 123 26.07 -16.42 1.93
CA GLY A 123 26.45 -17.18 0.73
C GLY A 123 25.31 -17.41 -0.28
N ILE A 124 24.11 -16.87 -0.04
CA ILE A 124 23.00 -16.86 -0.98
C ILE A 124 22.95 -15.52 -1.72
N ASN A 125 22.88 -15.56 -3.05
CA ASN A 125 22.76 -14.35 -3.86
C ASN A 125 21.32 -13.85 -3.89
N ASN A 126 21.16 -12.52 -3.92
CA ASN A 126 19.90 -11.88 -4.23
C ASN A 126 19.40 -12.25 -5.64
N VAL A 127 18.08 -12.25 -5.82
CA VAL A 127 17.39 -12.50 -7.11
C VAL A 127 16.31 -11.47 -7.40
N ASP A 128 16.12 -10.46 -6.54
CA ASP A 128 15.07 -9.45 -6.64
C ASP A 128 15.02 -8.71 -7.98
N ASP A 129 16.17 -8.44 -8.59
CA ASP A 129 16.29 -7.84 -9.94
C ASP A 129 15.55 -8.65 -11.02
N GLU A 130 15.36 -9.95 -10.83
CA GLU A 130 14.63 -10.80 -11.77
C GLU A 130 13.10 -10.76 -11.57
N TYR A 131 12.63 -10.18 -10.47
CA TYR A 131 11.23 -10.13 -10.06
C TYR A 131 10.72 -8.69 -10.02
N THR A 132 11.07 -7.91 -11.04
CA THR A 132 10.58 -6.53 -11.23
C THR A 132 9.56 -6.47 -12.36
N ASP A 133 8.50 -5.68 -12.18
CA ASP A 133 7.43 -5.38 -13.15
C ASP A 133 6.90 -6.63 -13.87
N PHE A 134 6.74 -7.74 -13.12
CA PHE A 134 6.29 -8.99 -13.72
C PHE A 134 4.76 -9.02 -13.75
N GLN A 135 4.20 -9.23 -14.96
CA GLN A 135 2.76 -9.28 -15.15
C GLN A 135 2.18 -10.59 -14.58
N LEU A 136 1.29 -10.50 -13.60
CA LEU A 136 0.74 -11.65 -12.87
C LEU A 136 -0.01 -12.64 -13.79
N SER A 137 -0.66 -12.14 -14.84
CA SER A 137 -1.41 -12.99 -15.78
C SER A 137 -0.53 -13.96 -16.58
N LYS A 138 0.79 -13.78 -16.57
CA LYS A 138 1.76 -14.70 -17.20
C LYS A 138 2.12 -15.89 -16.30
N TYR A 139 1.65 -15.88 -15.04
CA TYR A 139 2.01 -16.84 -14.01
C TYR A 139 0.76 -17.39 -13.31
N PRO A 140 0.06 -18.37 -13.91
CA PRO A 140 -1.16 -18.97 -13.34
C PRO A 140 -1.02 -19.44 -11.89
N PHE A 141 0.16 -19.92 -11.50
CA PHE A 141 0.41 -20.34 -10.12
C PHE A 141 0.21 -19.21 -9.12
N ILE A 142 0.62 -17.98 -9.46
CA ILE A 142 0.42 -16.82 -8.60
C ILE A 142 -1.06 -16.54 -8.42
N GLY A 143 -1.85 -16.59 -9.49
CA GLY A 143 -3.32 -16.48 -9.41
C GLY A 143 -3.90 -17.49 -8.41
N LYS A 144 -3.47 -18.75 -8.50
CA LYS A 144 -3.89 -19.81 -7.57
C LYS A 144 -3.52 -19.50 -6.11
N VAL A 145 -2.32 -18.95 -5.86
CA VAL A 145 -1.89 -18.57 -4.50
C VAL A 145 -2.78 -17.47 -3.92
N PHE A 146 -3.20 -16.50 -4.73
CA PHE A 146 -4.16 -15.48 -4.27
C PHE A 146 -5.56 -16.09 -4.07
N ASP A 147 -6.02 -17.00 -4.92
CA ASP A 147 -7.32 -17.67 -4.74
C ASP A 147 -7.37 -18.54 -3.47
N ASP A 148 -6.30 -19.31 -3.20
CA ASP A 148 -6.20 -20.18 -2.02
C ASP A 148 -5.75 -19.43 -0.75
N GLY A 149 -5.18 -18.24 -0.92
CA GLY A 149 -4.56 -17.42 0.12
C GLY A 149 -3.11 -17.83 0.49
N PHE A 150 -2.66 -19.04 0.15
CA PHE A 150 -1.30 -19.49 0.44
C PHE A 150 -0.85 -20.70 -0.39
N TYR A 151 0.46 -20.97 -0.34
CA TYR A 151 1.06 -22.21 -0.83
C TYR A 151 2.30 -22.59 -0.01
N TRP A 152 2.43 -23.86 0.39
CA TRP A 152 3.65 -24.42 0.99
C TRP A 152 3.98 -25.72 0.28
N GLY A 153 5.17 -25.85 -0.29
CA GLY A 153 5.59 -27.15 -0.86
C GLY A 153 6.78 -27.10 -1.78
N ALA A 154 7.11 -28.26 -2.32
CA ALA A 154 8.14 -28.43 -3.35
C ALA A 154 7.76 -27.68 -4.62
N ILE A 155 8.75 -27.15 -5.34
CA ILE A 155 8.47 -26.48 -6.61
C ILE A 155 8.08 -27.47 -7.71
N GLU A 156 8.41 -28.75 -7.57
CA GLU A 156 8.09 -29.78 -8.56
C GLU A 156 6.57 -29.91 -8.78
N THR A 157 5.75 -29.71 -7.73
CA THR A 157 4.29 -29.70 -7.86
C THR A 157 3.74 -28.44 -8.53
N ILE A 158 4.55 -27.37 -8.64
CA ILE A 158 4.18 -26.15 -9.37
C ILE A 158 4.24 -26.40 -10.88
N LYS A 159 5.10 -27.32 -11.36
CA LYS A 159 5.33 -27.53 -12.79
C LYS A 159 4.05 -27.87 -13.57
N GLU A 160 3.14 -28.63 -12.97
CA GLU A 160 1.86 -28.99 -13.58
C GLU A 160 0.88 -27.80 -13.67
N ILE A 161 1.04 -26.81 -12.79
CA ILE A 161 0.20 -25.61 -12.71
C ILE A 161 0.77 -24.49 -13.59
N ASP A 162 2.09 -24.31 -13.54
CA ASP A 162 2.82 -23.20 -14.13
C ASP A 162 4.29 -23.57 -14.36
N GLU A 163 4.57 -24.13 -15.53
CA GLU A 163 5.92 -24.53 -15.94
C GLU A 163 6.89 -23.33 -15.98
N ARG A 164 6.39 -22.13 -16.32
CA ARG A 164 7.20 -20.91 -16.38
C ARG A 164 7.67 -20.50 -14.98
N MET A 165 6.77 -20.52 -14.01
CA MET A 165 7.13 -20.22 -12.62
C MET A 165 8.05 -21.31 -12.05
N TYR A 166 7.78 -22.58 -12.34
CA TYR A 166 8.66 -23.69 -11.94
C TYR A 166 10.10 -23.46 -12.40
N PHE A 167 10.33 -23.17 -13.68
CA PHE A 167 11.69 -22.96 -14.18
C PHE A 167 12.34 -21.68 -13.62
N LYS A 168 11.56 -20.64 -13.32
CA LYS A 168 12.07 -19.43 -12.66
C LYS A 168 12.52 -19.71 -11.22
N PHE A 169 11.78 -20.51 -10.46
CA PHE A 169 12.25 -20.96 -9.15
C PHE A 169 13.47 -21.87 -9.26
N LYS A 170 13.49 -22.77 -10.27
CA LYS A 170 14.61 -23.69 -10.48
C LYS A 170 15.91 -22.97 -10.83
N SER A 171 15.86 -21.93 -11.68
CA SER A 171 17.04 -21.11 -12.01
C SER A 171 17.64 -20.43 -10.77
N ASN A 172 16.79 -20.14 -9.79
CA ASN A 172 17.16 -19.50 -8.54
C ASN A 172 17.54 -20.51 -7.43
N ASN A 173 17.75 -21.78 -7.82
CA ASN A 173 18.11 -22.90 -6.97
C ASN A 173 17.10 -23.21 -5.86
N VAL A 174 15.84 -22.79 -6.02
CA VAL A 174 14.76 -23.06 -5.06
C VAL A 174 14.29 -24.51 -5.24
N ASN A 175 14.11 -25.23 -4.13
CA ASN A 175 13.50 -26.56 -4.13
C ASN A 175 12.15 -26.59 -3.40
N GLU A 176 11.99 -25.80 -2.34
CA GLU A 176 10.71 -25.61 -1.64
C GLU A 176 10.44 -24.12 -1.45
N VAL A 177 9.15 -23.75 -1.52
CA VAL A 177 8.71 -22.37 -1.33
C VAL A 177 7.45 -22.34 -0.48
N ALA A 178 7.41 -21.31 0.36
CA ALA A 178 6.26 -20.95 1.15
C ALA A 178 5.82 -19.53 0.76
N ILE A 179 4.56 -19.35 0.36
CA ILE A 179 4.01 -18.07 -0.10
C ILE A 179 2.69 -17.81 0.61
N LEU A 180 2.53 -16.62 1.17
CA LEU A 180 1.28 -16.14 1.77
C LEU A 180 0.81 -14.89 1.00
N ALA A 181 -0.40 -14.94 0.47
CA ALA A 181 -1.03 -13.76 -0.14
C ALA A 181 -1.40 -12.74 0.95
N LEU A 182 -1.16 -11.46 0.66
CA LEU A 182 -1.40 -10.34 1.56
C LEU A 182 -2.56 -9.49 1.05
N TYR A 183 -3.43 -9.07 1.95
CA TYR A 183 -4.63 -8.30 1.63
C TYR A 183 -4.86 -7.15 2.62
N ALA A 184 -5.46 -6.07 2.12
CA ALA A 184 -6.10 -5.02 2.89
C ALA A 184 -7.61 -5.09 2.62
N GLY A 185 -8.35 -5.75 3.51
CA GLY A 185 -9.74 -6.14 3.22
C GLY A 185 -9.77 -7.09 2.01
N GLU A 186 -10.54 -6.74 0.98
CA GLU A 186 -10.62 -7.50 -0.28
C GLU A 186 -9.52 -7.12 -1.29
N LYS A 187 -8.72 -6.08 -1.02
CA LYS A 187 -7.71 -5.60 -1.97
C LYS A 187 -6.41 -6.39 -1.81
N PRO A 188 -5.92 -7.07 -2.87
CA PRO A 188 -4.62 -7.74 -2.80
C PRO A 188 -3.51 -6.70 -2.72
N LEU A 189 -2.61 -6.86 -1.76
CA LEU A 189 -1.43 -6.00 -1.56
C LEU A 189 -0.19 -6.59 -2.22
N GLY A 190 -0.06 -7.92 -2.22
CA GLY A 190 1.24 -8.54 -2.42
C GLY A 190 1.29 -9.97 -1.92
N ALA A 191 2.50 -10.50 -1.83
CA ALA A 191 2.77 -11.77 -1.20
C ALA A 191 4.08 -11.70 -0.40
N ILE A 192 4.09 -12.33 0.77
CA ILE A 192 5.33 -12.64 1.47
C ILE A 192 5.72 -14.07 1.13
N GLY A 193 7.00 -14.31 0.91
CA GLY A 193 7.50 -15.64 0.66
C GLY A 193 8.79 -15.98 1.39
N ILE A 194 8.99 -17.28 1.52
CA ILE A 194 10.17 -17.93 2.10
C ILE A 194 10.61 -18.99 1.11
N SER A 195 11.88 -18.99 0.76
CA SER A 195 12.46 -19.97 -0.17
C SER A 195 13.55 -20.78 0.50
N PHE A 196 13.53 -22.08 0.23
CA PHE A 196 14.56 -23.04 0.61
C PHE A 196 15.22 -23.54 -0.67
N CYS A 197 16.53 -23.72 -0.61
CA CYS A 197 17.38 -24.00 -1.75
C CYS A 197 18.16 -25.30 -1.62
N GLY A 198 18.54 -25.85 -2.77
CA GLY A 198 19.33 -27.07 -2.85
C GLY A 198 18.62 -28.27 -2.21
N GLN A 199 19.13 -28.71 -1.06
CA GLN A 199 18.62 -29.88 -0.33
C GLN A 199 17.88 -29.50 0.96
N LYS A 200 17.74 -28.22 1.29
CA LYS A 200 17.04 -27.78 2.50
C LYS A 200 15.54 -28.04 2.37
N GLN A 201 14.93 -28.56 3.43
CA GLN A 201 13.49 -28.83 3.48
C GLN A 201 12.85 -27.95 4.55
N MET A 202 11.65 -27.48 4.26
CA MET A 202 10.90 -26.63 5.16
C MET A 202 10.24 -27.47 6.27
N ASP A 203 10.24 -26.97 7.50
CA ASP A 203 9.27 -27.41 8.51
C ASP A 203 7.95 -26.68 8.25
N ALA A 204 7.02 -27.33 7.55
CA ALA A 204 5.74 -26.73 7.16
C ALA A 204 4.93 -26.17 8.34
N SER A 205 5.04 -26.78 9.53
CA SER A 205 4.32 -26.33 10.73
C SER A 205 4.92 -25.04 11.28
N ALA A 206 6.25 -25.02 11.45
CA ALA A 206 6.98 -23.85 11.93
C ALA A 206 6.85 -22.68 10.94
N VAL A 207 7.05 -22.96 9.64
CA VAL A 207 6.90 -21.99 8.55
C VAL A 207 5.50 -21.41 8.53
N GLY A 208 4.47 -22.26 8.52
CA GLY A 208 3.08 -21.81 8.45
C GLY A 208 2.71 -20.88 9.63
N LYS A 209 3.17 -21.20 10.85
CA LYS A 209 2.95 -20.34 12.02
C LYS A 209 3.68 -19.01 11.90
N ALA A 210 4.95 -19.04 11.50
CA ALA A 210 5.80 -17.85 11.46
C ALA A 210 5.40 -16.90 10.33
N ILE A 211 5.16 -17.42 9.12
CA ILE A 211 4.79 -16.62 7.95
C ILE A 211 3.43 -15.94 8.13
N ARG A 212 2.44 -16.61 8.74
CA ARG A 212 1.13 -15.99 9.03
C ARG A 212 1.25 -14.83 10.01
N LYS A 213 2.04 -15.00 11.08
CA LYS A 213 2.29 -13.92 12.04
C LYS A 213 2.98 -12.73 11.35
N CYS A 214 4.03 -13.00 10.58
CA CYS A 214 4.76 -11.97 9.83
C CYS A 214 3.85 -11.27 8.82
N GLY A 215 3.09 -12.04 8.03
CA GLY A 215 2.18 -11.53 7.00
C GLY A 215 1.11 -10.58 7.54
N ILE A 216 0.52 -10.87 8.70
CA ILE A 216 -0.44 -9.95 9.34
C ILE A 216 0.23 -8.62 9.70
N GLN A 217 1.45 -8.66 10.25
CA GLN A 217 2.20 -7.46 10.62
C GLN A 217 2.58 -6.64 9.38
N VAL A 218 3.09 -7.30 8.34
CA VAL A 218 3.45 -6.68 7.06
C VAL A 218 2.22 -6.06 6.39
N ALA A 219 1.11 -6.80 6.28
CA ALA A 219 -0.13 -6.29 5.68
C ALA A 219 -0.64 -5.05 6.43
N THR A 220 -0.55 -5.04 7.76
CA THR A 220 -0.94 -3.89 8.59
C THR A 220 -0.06 -2.66 8.33
N LEU A 221 1.25 -2.85 8.13
CA LEU A 221 2.16 -1.74 7.81
C LEU A 221 1.93 -1.19 6.41
N LEU A 222 1.59 -2.05 5.44
CA LEU A 222 1.34 -1.65 4.06
C LEU A 222 -0.06 -1.03 3.85
N SER A 223 -1.02 -1.35 4.71
CA SER A 223 -2.40 -0.85 4.59
C SER A 223 -2.64 0.50 5.26
N ASN A 224 -1.75 0.91 6.17
CA ASN A 224 -1.93 2.07 7.04
C ASN A 224 -1.19 3.30 6.55
#